data_AF-A0A6H5HAB8-F1
#
_entry.id   AF-A0A6H5HAB8-F1
#
_cell.length_a   1.000
_cell.length_b   1.000
_cell.length_c   1.000
_cell.angle_alpha   90.00
_cell.angle_beta   90.00
_cell.angle_gamma   90.00
#
_symmetry.space_group_name_H-M   'P 1'
#
loop_
_entity.id
_entity.type
_entity.pdbx_description
1 polymer ?
#
loop_
_entity_poly.entity_id
_entity_poly.type
_entity_poly.pdbx_seq_one_letter_code
_entity_poly.pdbx_strand_id
1 'polypeptide(L)'
;MPSLEAAVKSRSKMYQSRSLKEVKDAIVAEELRKVLINLTDQGAKGAISPESLFLVIWKVVPRYRGYAQQDAHEFLRYMLDRLHTELLHLLPDFSLKDSHFISHKNKTSIVTSVFGGTLQSEVLCLHLKRFRWTNFFRTKVDAYVTFPVIALDMSQFVLSDLPDTRRSSTQLYDLAAVIVHHGSGSGCGHYTAFAINGERHMNSP
;
A
#
# COMPACT_ATOMS: atom_id res chain seq x y z
N MET A 1 -33.40 -6.98 -58.20
CA MET A 1 -32.88 -5.76 -57.55
C MET A 1 -31.47 -6.07 -57.03
N PRO A 2 -30.48 -5.16 -57.17
CA PRO A 2 -29.06 -5.49 -57.18
C PRO A 2 -28.34 -5.40 -55.82
N SER A 3 -27.23 -6.16 -55.73
CA SER A 3 -25.96 -5.98 -54.99
C SER A 3 -25.91 -5.25 -53.64
N LEU A 4 -25.31 -5.91 -52.64
CA LEU A 4 -24.44 -5.31 -51.60
C LEU A 4 -23.51 -6.40 -51.00
N GLU A 5 -22.44 -6.73 -51.72
CA GLU A 5 -21.22 -7.29 -51.12
C GLU A 5 -20.38 -6.12 -50.57
N ALA A 6 -20.07 -6.14 -49.28
CA ALA A 6 -19.05 -5.28 -48.69
C ALA A 6 -18.07 -6.13 -47.88
N ALA A 7 -16.84 -6.20 -48.40
CA ALA A 7 -15.68 -6.88 -47.86
C ALA A 7 -15.43 -6.60 -46.36
N VAL A 8 -15.41 -7.65 -45.53
CA VAL A 8 -14.87 -7.58 -44.17
C VAL A 8 -13.35 -7.64 -44.25
N LYS A 9 -12.73 -6.45 -44.17
CA LYS A 9 -11.27 -6.27 -44.19
C LYS A 9 -10.67 -6.80 -42.88
N SER A 10 -9.94 -7.91 -42.98
CA SER A 10 -9.03 -8.41 -41.94
C SER A 10 -8.06 -7.29 -41.52
N ARG A 11 -8.19 -6.78 -40.30
CA ARG A 11 -7.18 -5.93 -39.66
C ARG A 11 -6.40 -6.76 -38.66
N SER A 12 -5.31 -7.36 -39.16
CA SER A 12 -4.14 -7.67 -38.34
C SER A 12 -3.68 -6.37 -37.67
N LYS A 13 -3.99 -6.18 -36.39
CA LYS A 13 -3.31 -5.17 -35.55
C LYS A 13 -2.09 -5.83 -34.95
N MET A 14 -1.03 -5.74 -35.74
CA MET A 14 0.39 -5.74 -35.38
C MET A 14 0.63 -5.60 -33.87
N TYR A 15 1.19 -6.65 -33.26
CA TYR A 15 1.79 -6.59 -31.93
C TYR A 15 2.96 -5.60 -32.00
N GLN A 16 2.68 -4.32 -31.73
CA GLN A 16 3.71 -3.33 -31.58
C GLN A 16 4.35 -3.57 -30.21
N SER A 17 5.50 -4.23 -30.24
CA SER A 17 6.48 -4.28 -29.16
C SER A 17 6.63 -2.87 -28.59
N ARG A 18 5.98 -2.61 -27.44
CA ARG A 18 6.02 -1.31 -26.79
C ARG A 18 7.42 -1.14 -26.20
N SER A 19 8.09 -0.10 -26.68
CA SER A 19 9.44 0.30 -26.33
C SER A 19 9.69 0.26 -24.81
N LEU A 20 10.82 -0.30 -24.42
CA LEU A 20 11.36 -0.33 -23.05
C LEU A 20 11.39 1.05 -22.35
N LYS A 21 11.27 2.16 -23.12
CA LYS A 21 11.15 3.52 -22.60
C LYS A 21 9.87 3.75 -21.78
N GLU A 22 8.71 3.23 -22.22
CA GLU A 22 7.43 3.43 -21.51
C GLU A 22 7.40 2.73 -20.14
N VAL A 23 8.26 1.74 -19.89
CA VAL A 23 8.34 1.04 -18.59
C VAL A 23 9.12 1.86 -17.56
N LYS A 24 10.00 2.78 -18.01
CA LYS A 24 10.65 3.76 -17.13
C LYS A 24 9.71 4.90 -16.71
N ASP A 25 8.65 5.17 -17.47
CA ASP A 25 7.70 6.26 -17.20
C ASP A 25 6.55 5.87 -16.25
N ALA A 26 6.43 4.59 -15.87
CA ALA A 26 5.35 4.08 -15.05
C ALA A 26 5.77 4.04 -13.56
N ILE A 27 5.84 5.22 -12.94
CA ILE A 27 6.21 5.39 -11.53
C ILE A 27 4.94 5.33 -10.68
N VAL A 28 4.80 4.30 -9.85
CA VAL A 28 3.66 4.12 -8.92
C VAL A 28 3.56 5.31 -7.98
N ALA A 29 4.69 5.84 -7.50
CA ALA A 29 4.74 6.99 -6.60
C ALA A 29 4.09 8.24 -7.20
N GLU A 30 4.28 8.50 -8.49
CA GLU A 30 3.72 9.68 -9.14
C GLU A 30 2.20 9.57 -9.32
N GLU A 31 1.70 8.40 -9.72
CA GLU A 31 0.25 8.20 -9.82
C GLU A 31 -0.42 8.21 -8.45
N LEU A 32 0.22 7.67 -7.41
CA LEU A 32 -0.29 7.75 -6.04
C LEU A 32 -0.34 9.21 -5.56
N ARG A 33 0.70 10.01 -5.85
CA ARG A 33 0.73 11.44 -5.52
C ARG A 33 -0.47 12.18 -6.12
N LYS A 34 -0.80 11.94 -7.39
CA LYS A 34 -1.97 12.55 -8.06
C LYS A 34 -3.28 12.19 -7.35
N VAL A 35 -3.45 10.92 -6.96
CA VAL A 35 -4.62 10.45 -6.21
C VAL A 35 -4.73 11.17 -4.87
N LEU A 36 -3.64 11.27 -4.11
CA LEU A 36 -3.62 11.92 -2.79
C LEU A 36 -3.93 13.43 -2.87
N ILE A 37 -3.40 14.13 -3.87
CA ILE A 37 -3.70 15.54 -4.11
C ILE A 37 -5.20 15.71 -4.42
N ASN A 38 -5.75 14.88 -5.30
CA ASN A 38 -7.19 14.93 -5.61
C ASN A 38 -8.06 14.64 -4.38
N LEU A 39 -7.67 13.69 -3.52
CA LEU A 39 -8.38 13.44 -2.25
C LEU A 39 -8.31 14.63 -1.30
N THR A 40 -7.21 15.37 -1.28
CA THR A 40 -7.02 16.48 -0.34
C THR A 40 -7.69 17.76 -0.84
N ASP A 41 -7.54 18.08 -2.12
CA ASP A 41 -8.05 19.32 -2.72
C ASP A 41 -9.55 19.23 -3.09
N GLN A 42 -10.03 18.04 -3.45
CA GLN A 42 -11.41 17.81 -3.89
C GLN A 42 -12.21 16.92 -2.94
N GLY A 43 -11.62 16.42 -1.85
CA GLY A 43 -12.25 15.47 -0.92
C GLY A 43 -13.54 15.95 -0.26
N ALA A 44 -13.82 17.25 -0.29
CA ALA A 44 -15.08 17.82 0.15
C ALA A 44 -16.23 17.73 -0.89
N LYS A 45 -15.95 17.36 -2.15
CA LYS A 45 -16.88 17.52 -3.30
C LYS A 45 -17.31 16.22 -3.99
N GLY A 46 -16.79 15.04 -3.61
CA GLY A 46 -17.27 13.77 -4.15
C GLY A 46 -16.24 12.64 -4.19
N ALA A 47 -16.54 11.59 -4.95
CA ALA A 47 -15.66 10.44 -5.15
C ALA A 47 -14.67 10.67 -6.31
N ILE A 48 -13.47 10.10 -6.20
CA ILE A 48 -12.45 10.12 -7.25
C ILE A 48 -12.21 8.70 -7.80
N SER A 49 -11.89 8.60 -9.09
CA SER A 49 -11.48 7.33 -9.72
C SER A 49 -9.95 7.27 -9.85
N PRO A 50 -9.26 6.29 -9.24
CA PRO A 50 -7.81 6.15 -9.34
C PRO A 50 -7.38 5.27 -10.54
N GLU A 51 -8.06 5.37 -11.68
CA GLU A 51 -7.84 4.51 -12.86
C GLU A 51 -6.40 4.51 -13.35
N SER A 52 -5.75 5.67 -13.45
CA SER A 52 -4.36 5.79 -13.88
C SER A 52 -3.39 5.04 -12.96
N LEU A 53 -3.63 5.10 -11.63
CA LEU A 53 -2.86 4.34 -10.65
C LEU A 53 -3.05 2.84 -10.85
N PHE A 54 -4.28 2.37 -11.08
CA PHE A 54 -4.55 0.95 -11.37
C PHE A 54 -3.82 0.46 -12.62
N LEU A 55 -3.82 1.25 -13.69
CA LEU A 55 -3.15 0.88 -14.95
C LEU A 55 -1.63 0.76 -14.77
N VAL A 56 -1.02 1.66 -13.99
CA VAL A 56 0.41 1.59 -13.66
C VAL A 56 0.71 0.36 -12.78
N ILE A 57 -0.10 0.09 -11.75
CA ILE A 57 0.06 -1.09 -10.90
C ILE A 57 -0.05 -2.37 -11.74
N TRP A 58 -1.02 -2.49 -12.64
CA TRP A 58 -1.15 -3.67 -13.51
C TRP A 58 0.03 -3.86 -14.45
N LYS A 59 0.66 -2.77 -14.89
CA LYS A 59 1.85 -2.80 -15.72
C LYS A 59 3.07 -3.28 -14.94
N VAL A 60 3.23 -2.82 -13.71
CA VAL A 60 4.38 -3.13 -12.84
C VAL A 60 4.22 -4.49 -12.14
N VAL A 61 2.99 -4.90 -11.82
CA VAL A 61 2.65 -6.15 -11.14
C VAL A 61 1.59 -6.92 -11.92
N PRO A 62 2.00 -7.82 -12.83
CA PRO A 62 1.07 -8.62 -13.60
C PRO A 62 0.10 -9.45 -12.74
N ARG A 63 0.48 -9.83 -11.50
CA ARG A 63 -0.39 -10.57 -10.57
C ARG A 63 -1.68 -9.81 -10.22
N TYR A 64 -1.62 -8.48 -10.14
CA TYR A 64 -2.79 -7.66 -9.82
C TYR A 64 -3.62 -7.31 -11.05
N ARG A 65 -3.23 -7.75 -12.25
CA ARG A 65 -3.91 -7.41 -13.49
C ARG A 65 -5.33 -7.98 -13.53
N GLY A 66 -6.27 -7.17 -14.01
CA GLY A 66 -7.68 -7.52 -14.08
C GLY A 66 -8.43 -7.14 -12.82
N TYR A 67 -9.69 -7.58 -12.73
CA TYR A 67 -10.64 -7.10 -11.74
C TYR A 67 -10.91 -8.11 -10.62
N ALA A 68 -10.02 -9.08 -10.45
CA ALA A 68 -10.13 -10.05 -9.37
C ALA A 68 -9.86 -9.40 -8.00
N GLN A 69 -10.58 -9.82 -6.98
CA GLN A 69 -10.33 -9.37 -5.61
C GLN A 69 -8.95 -9.81 -5.12
N GLN A 70 -8.30 -8.96 -4.33
CA GLN A 70 -6.95 -9.17 -3.81
C GLN A 70 -6.94 -9.04 -2.29
N ASP A 71 -5.95 -9.65 -1.65
CA ASP A 71 -5.70 -9.46 -0.22
C ASP A 71 -5.15 -8.04 0.02
N ALA A 72 -5.83 -7.26 0.85
CA ALA A 72 -5.46 -5.87 1.13
C ALA A 72 -4.09 -5.76 1.83
N HIS A 73 -3.71 -6.76 2.63
CA HIS A 73 -2.41 -6.78 3.30
C HIS A 73 -1.28 -7.04 2.29
N GLU A 74 -1.45 -8.01 1.40
CA GLU A 74 -0.46 -8.28 0.34
C GLU A 74 -0.30 -7.05 -0.57
N PHE A 75 -1.42 -6.40 -0.91
CA PHE A 75 -1.43 -5.17 -1.68
C PHE A 75 -0.69 -4.03 -0.97
N LEU A 76 -0.96 -3.78 0.33
CA LEU A 76 -0.30 -2.73 1.10
C LEU A 76 1.21 -2.95 1.20
N ARG A 77 1.63 -4.17 1.56
CA ARG A 77 3.05 -4.52 1.66
C ARG A 77 3.76 -4.29 0.33
N TYR A 78 3.15 -4.74 -0.77
CA TYR A 78 3.67 -4.49 -2.10
C TYR A 78 3.81 -2.98 -2.40
N MET A 79 2.76 -2.20 -2.12
CA MET A 79 2.75 -0.76 -2.38
C MET A 79 3.86 -0.05 -1.60
N LEU A 80 4.04 -0.38 -0.32
CA LEU A 80 5.10 0.21 0.51
C LEU A 80 6.50 -0.14 -0.03
N ASP A 81 6.77 -1.41 -0.34
CA ASP A 81 8.07 -1.84 -0.88
C ASP A 81 8.37 -1.15 -2.23
N ARG A 82 7.35 -1.03 -3.09
CA ARG A 82 7.49 -0.38 -4.40
C ARG A 82 7.74 1.12 -4.26
N LEU A 83 6.94 1.82 -3.45
CA LEU A 83 7.12 3.25 -3.17
C LEU A 83 8.48 3.53 -2.56
N HIS A 84 8.92 2.69 -1.62
CA HIS A 84 10.24 2.82 -1.01
C HIS A 84 11.34 2.79 -2.08
N THR A 85 11.31 1.77 -2.94
CA THR A 85 12.31 1.59 -4.00
C THR A 85 12.30 2.73 -5.02
N GLU A 86 11.12 3.17 -5.46
CA GLU A 86 11.00 4.28 -6.43
C GLU A 86 11.49 5.60 -5.83
N LEU A 87 11.12 5.91 -4.59
CA LEU A 87 11.54 7.15 -3.95
C LEU A 87 13.04 7.19 -3.64
N LEU A 88 13.66 6.05 -3.31
CA LEU A 88 15.12 5.98 -3.13
C LEU A 88 15.88 6.33 -4.42
N HIS A 89 15.41 5.87 -5.58
CA HIS A 89 16.03 6.19 -6.87
C HIS A 89 15.86 7.67 -7.26
N LEU A 90 14.90 8.37 -6.68
CA LEU A 90 14.67 9.80 -6.91
C LEU A 90 15.51 10.70 -5.97
N LEU A 91 16.15 10.14 -4.94
CA LEU A 91 17.03 10.91 -4.05
C LEU A 91 18.39 11.18 -4.72
N PRO A 92 18.88 12.43 -4.72
CA PRO A 92 20.17 12.78 -5.33
C PRO A 92 21.32 11.91 -4.78
N ASP A 93 22.19 11.43 -5.67
CA ASP A 93 23.44 10.78 -5.29
C ASP A 93 24.40 11.80 -4.69
N PHE A 94 24.34 12.02 -3.38
CA PHE A 94 25.45 12.64 -2.65
C PHE A 94 26.58 11.61 -2.50
N SER A 95 27.25 11.30 -3.61
CA SER A 95 28.47 10.51 -3.63
C SER A 95 29.66 11.43 -3.37
N LEU A 96 30.05 11.55 -2.10
CA LEU A 96 31.42 11.95 -1.77
C LEU A 96 32.33 10.77 -2.13
N LYS A 97 33.00 10.90 -3.28
CA LYS A 97 34.15 10.07 -3.64
C LYS A 97 35.25 10.35 -2.62
N ASP A 98 35.41 9.47 -1.64
CA ASP A 98 36.68 9.04 -1.06
C ASP A 98 36.42 8.27 0.25
N SER A 99 36.18 6.96 0.12
CA SER A 99 36.56 5.95 1.12
C SER A 99 36.10 4.56 0.64
N HIS A 100 37.03 3.86 -0.01
CA HIS A 100 37.00 2.42 -0.19
C HIS A 100 36.99 1.73 1.18
N PHE A 101 35.83 1.54 1.85
CA PHE A 101 35.51 0.36 2.67
C PHE A 101 34.14 0.33 3.39
N ILE A 102 33.18 1.23 3.16
CA ILE A 102 31.84 1.12 3.81
C ILE A 102 30.68 1.31 2.83
N SER A 103 30.27 0.18 2.25
CA SER A 103 28.92 -0.26 1.89
C SER A 103 27.73 0.70 2.15
N HIS A 104 27.02 1.11 1.08
CA HIS A 104 25.56 1.30 0.93
C HIS A 104 24.69 1.88 2.08
N LYS A 105 25.26 2.45 3.14
CA LYS A 105 24.52 2.93 4.31
C LYS A 105 24.02 4.37 4.10
N ASN A 106 22.70 4.51 4.24
CA ASN A 106 21.96 5.75 4.55
C ASN A 106 21.28 6.52 3.40
N LYS A 107 20.69 5.84 2.42
CA LYS A 107 19.50 6.41 1.77
C LYS A 107 18.24 5.76 2.36
N THR A 108 17.42 6.55 3.05
CA THR A 108 16.12 6.13 3.59
C THR A 108 15.02 6.94 2.92
N SER A 109 13.92 6.31 2.51
CA SER A 109 12.77 7.04 1.96
C SER A 109 11.78 7.41 3.06
N ILE A 110 10.81 8.29 2.74
CA ILE A 110 9.69 8.61 3.65
C ILE A 110 8.93 7.35 4.09
N VAL A 111 8.87 6.31 3.24
CA VAL A 111 8.24 5.04 3.59
C VAL A 111 8.96 4.39 4.76
N THR A 112 10.30 4.36 4.75
CA THR A 112 11.10 3.85 5.88
C THR A 112 11.00 4.75 7.10
N SER A 113 10.88 6.07 6.90
CA SER A 113 10.72 7.02 8.01
C SER A 113 9.38 6.85 8.75
N VAL A 114 8.29 6.58 8.00
CA VAL A 114 6.93 6.50 8.54
C VAL A 114 6.56 5.07 8.94
N PHE A 115 6.89 4.08 8.11
CA PHE A 115 6.46 2.68 8.27
C PHE A 115 7.63 1.73 8.55
N GLY A 116 8.87 2.19 8.38
CA GLY A 116 10.03 1.44 8.81
C GLY A 116 10.24 1.56 10.31
N GLY A 117 11.12 0.73 10.84
CA GLY A 117 11.48 0.75 12.25
C GLY A 117 12.50 -0.33 12.55
N THR A 118 13.24 -0.13 13.63
CA THR A 118 13.96 -1.23 14.26
C THR A 118 12.94 -2.11 14.96
N LEU A 119 13.11 -3.43 14.92
CA LEU A 119 12.27 -4.34 15.70
C LEU A 119 12.43 -4.01 17.20
N GLN A 120 11.43 -3.37 17.78
CA GLN A 120 11.42 -3.00 19.20
C GLN A 120 10.56 -3.92 20.05
N SER A 121 9.63 -4.64 19.43
CA SER A 121 8.65 -5.49 20.06
C SER A 121 8.38 -6.70 19.15
N GLU A 122 8.33 -7.90 19.72
CA GLU A 122 7.82 -9.08 19.04
C GLU A 122 6.44 -9.42 19.61
N VAL A 123 5.39 -8.83 19.02
CA VAL A 123 4.03 -9.29 19.24
C VAL A 123 3.70 -10.30 18.16
N LEU A 124 3.50 -11.56 18.54
CA LEU A 124 2.95 -12.57 17.64
C LEU A 124 1.45 -12.30 17.45
N CYS A 125 1.15 -11.32 16.57
CA CYS A 125 -0.07 -11.07 15.76
C CYS A 125 -0.75 -9.69 15.95
N LEU A 126 -0.51 -8.76 14.99
CA LEU A 126 -1.36 -7.58 14.70
C LEU A 126 -2.07 -7.66 13.32
N HIS A 127 -1.79 -8.69 12.52
CA HIS A 127 -2.65 -9.09 11.41
C HIS A 127 -3.59 -10.15 11.90
N LEU A 128 -4.86 -9.80 12.16
CA LEU A 128 -5.88 -10.82 12.38
C LEU A 128 -5.90 -11.71 11.13
N LYS A 129 -5.27 -12.90 11.22
CA LYS A 129 -5.21 -13.88 10.15
C LYS A 129 -6.58 -14.52 10.06
N ARG A 130 -7.51 -13.74 9.50
CA ARG A 130 -8.91 -14.10 9.42
C ARG A 130 -9.11 -15.18 8.39
N PHE A 131 -8.29 -15.26 7.34
CA PHE A 131 -8.37 -16.35 6.38
C PHE A 131 -7.48 -17.52 6.79
N ARG A 132 -8.11 -18.68 6.99
CA ARG A 132 -7.43 -19.95 7.25
C ARG A 132 -7.73 -20.92 6.12
N TRP A 133 -6.66 -21.52 5.62
CA TRP A 133 -6.75 -22.55 4.60
C TRP A 133 -6.42 -23.90 5.23
N THR A 134 -7.30 -24.87 5.00
CA THR A 134 -7.07 -26.29 5.23
C THR A 134 -7.24 -27.03 3.91
N ASN A 135 -6.78 -28.27 3.80
CA ASN A 135 -6.88 -29.03 2.56
C ASN A 135 -8.32 -29.16 2.02
N PHE A 136 -9.33 -28.98 2.88
CA PHE A 136 -10.74 -29.17 2.54
C PHE A 136 -11.59 -27.90 2.64
N PHE A 137 -11.16 -26.90 3.42
CA PHE A 137 -11.96 -25.71 3.69
C PHE A 137 -11.12 -24.43 3.68
N ARG A 138 -11.70 -23.38 3.11
CA ARG A 138 -11.26 -22.00 3.27
C ARG A 138 -12.28 -21.31 4.16
N THR A 139 -11.86 -20.86 5.34
CA THR A 139 -12.77 -20.24 6.31
C THR A 139 -12.25 -18.88 6.74
N LYS A 140 -13.20 -17.99 7.07
CA LYS A 140 -12.92 -16.72 7.70
C LYS A 140 -13.19 -16.82 9.21
N VAL A 141 -12.26 -16.31 10.02
CA VAL A 141 -12.43 -16.12 11.45
C VAL A 141 -13.17 -14.79 11.65
N ASP A 142 -14.45 -14.87 11.98
CA ASP A 142 -15.32 -13.70 12.20
C ASP A 142 -15.32 -13.22 13.66
N ALA A 143 -14.28 -13.56 14.43
CA ALA A 143 -14.11 -13.09 15.81
C ALA A 143 -14.13 -11.55 15.88
N TYR A 144 -15.00 -11.01 16.73
CA TYR A 144 -14.99 -9.59 17.06
C TYR A 144 -13.79 -9.28 17.95
N VAL A 145 -13.02 -8.26 17.60
CA VAL A 145 -11.83 -7.84 18.35
C VAL A 145 -12.07 -6.43 18.81
N THR A 146 -12.02 -6.22 20.13
CA THR A 146 -12.06 -4.89 20.73
C THR A 146 -10.65 -4.35 20.81
N PHE A 147 -10.45 -3.09 20.41
CA PHE A 147 -9.16 -2.42 20.44
C PHE A 147 -9.34 -0.96 20.85
N PRO A 148 -8.40 -0.37 21.60
CA PRO A 148 -8.45 1.05 21.95
C PRO A 148 -8.18 1.92 20.72
N VAL A 149 -8.94 3.02 20.60
CA VAL A 149 -8.78 4.00 19.52
C VAL A 149 -7.72 5.05 19.86
N ILE A 150 -7.49 5.30 21.15
CA ILE A 150 -6.56 6.31 21.67
C ILE A 150 -5.68 5.62 22.70
N ALA A 151 -4.39 5.97 22.72
CA ALA A 151 -3.41 5.58 23.73
C ALA A 151 -3.35 4.06 23.97
N LEU A 152 -3.25 3.26 22.91
CA LEU A 152 -2.87 1.85 23.02
C LEU A 152 -1.46 1.76 23.60
N ASP A 153 -1.34 1.23 24.82
CA ASP A 153 -0.05 1.04 25.47
C ASP A 153 0.64 -0.25 25.02
N MET A 154 1.72 -0.08 24.27
CA MET A 154 2.57 -1.17 23.78
C MET A 154 3.78 -1.44 24.67
N SER A 155 3.98 -0.70 25.77
CA SER A 155 5.17 -0.77 26.63
C SER A 155 5.49 -2.20 27.08
N GLN A 156 4.47 -2.95 27.47
CA GLN A 156 4.59 -4.35 27.93
C GLN A 156 5.12 -5.33 26.87
N PHE A 157 5.06 -4.96 25.59
CA PHE A 157 5.50 -5.81 24.49
C PHE A 157 6.88 -5.41 23.95
N VAL A 158 7.46 -4.31 24.45
CA VAL A 158 8.77 -3.83 24.00
C VAL A 158 9.88 -4.65 24.66
N LEU A 159 10.86 -5.04 23.86
CA LEU A 159 12.06 -5.74 24.32
C LEU A 159 12.93 -4.80 25.15
N SER A 160 13.20 -5.17 26.40
CA SER A 160 13.98 -4.37 27.36
C SER A 160 15.45 -4.21 26.99
N ASP A 161 15.98 -5.08 26.12
CA ASP A 161 17.41 -5.34 25.99
C ASP A 161 18.06 -4.79 24.71
N LEU A 162 17.32 -4.06 23.88
CA LEU A 162 17.88 -3.43 22.67
C LEU A 162 18.33 -1.98 22.92
N PRO A 163 19.53 -1.57 22.44
CA PRO A 163 20.05 -0.21 22.63
C PRO A 163 19.12 0.89 22.12
N ASP A 164 18.33 0.61 21.08
CA ASP A 164 17.44 1.56 20.42
C ASP A 164 16.00 1.59 20.98
N THR A 165 15.60 0.65 21.87
CA THR A 165 14.22 0.62 22.41
C THR A 165 13.93 1.69 23.46
N ARG A 166 14.98 2.31 24.02
CA ARG A 166 14.86 3.38 25.03
C ARG A 166 14.67 4.78 24.44
N ARG A 167 14.65 4.94 23.12
CA ARG A 167 14.62 6.27 22.47
C ARG A 167 13.21 6.84 22.30
N SER A 168 12.15 6.04 22.43
CA SER A 168 10.78 6.56 22.45
C SER A 168 10.37 6.86 23.89
N SER A 169 10.04 8.13 24.19
CA SER A 169 9.61 8.57 25.52
C SER A 169 8.22 8.02 25.89
N THR A 170 7.43 7.56 24.92
CA THR A 170 6.11 6.95 25.13
C THR A 170 5.87 5.81 24.13
N GLN A 171 5.29 4.71 24.60
CA GLN A 171 4.88 3.56 23.78
C GLN A 171 3.36 3.56 23.54
N LEU A 172 2.75 4.74 23.56
CA LEU A 172 1.31 4.95 23.36
C LEU A 172 1.02 5.21 21.88
N TYR A 173 0.00 4.52 21.35
CA TYR A 173 -0.39 4.63 19.94
C TYR A 173 -1.87 4.99 19.80
N ASP A 174 -2.15 6.00 18.99
CA ASP A 174 -3.51 6.33 18.55
C ASP A 174 -3.81 5.63 17.22
N LEU A 175 -5.03 5.11 17.09
CA LEU A 175 -5.49 4.46 15.89
C LEU A 175 -5.76 5.49 14.79
N ALA A 176 -5.02 5.44 13.68
CA ALA A 176 -5.25 6.35 12.56
C ALA A 176 -6.35 5.88 11.60
N ALA A 177 -6.37 4.58 11.28
CA ALA A 177 -7.31 4.00 10.32
C ALA A 177 -7.47 2.48 10.51
N VAL A 178 -8.57 1.94 10.00
CA VAL A 178 -8.89 0.51 9.97
C VAL A 178 -9.41 0.12 8.59
N ILE A 179 -8.88 -0.98 8.05
CA ILE A 179 -9.43 -1.66 6.86
C ILE A 179 -10.24 -2.86 7.34
N VAL A 180 -11.51 -2.94 6.90
CA VAL A 180 -12.45 -4.00 7.28
C VAL A 180 -12.85 -4.81 6.04
N HIS A 181 -12.69 -6.13 6.12
CA HIS A 181 -13.17 -7.06 5.11
C HIS A 181 -14.54 -7.65 5.50
N HIS A 182 -15.54 -7.40 4.66
CA HIS A 182 -16.88 -7.97 4.73
C HIS A 182 -16.98 -9.20 3.81
N GLY A 183 -17.77 -10.20 4.21
CA GLY A 183 -17.93 -11.45 3.47
C GLY A 183 -17.05 -12.58 4.00
N SER A 184 -17.33 -13.80 3.54
CA SER A 184 -16.89 -15.06 4.17
C SER A 184 -15.67 -15.72 3.51
N GLY A 185 -15.26 -15.26 2.33
CA GLY A 185 -14.16 -15.88 1.56
C GLY A 185 -13.03 -14.91 1.26
N SER A 186 -11.83 -15.43 0.99
CA SER A 186 -10.67 -14.61 0.60
C SER A 186 -10.70 -14.15 -0.87
N GLY A 187 -11.52 -14.80 -1.71
CA GLY A 187 -11.74 -14.42 -3.10
C GLY A 187 -13.11 -13.78 -3.37
N CYS A 188 -13.91 -13.57 -2.31
CA CYS A 188 -15.21 -12.94 -2.39
C CYS A 188 -15.53 -12.16 -1.11
N GLY A 189 -15.84 -10.88 -1.28
CA GLY A 189 -16.11 -9.98 -0.18
C GLY A 189 -16.07 -8.52 -0.61
N HIS A 190 -15.94 -7.63 0.36
CA HIS A 190 -15.87 -6.19 0.14
C HIS A 190 -15.00 -5.53 1.22
N TYR A 191 -14.07 -4.67 0.80
CA TYR A 191 -13.24 -3.90 1.72
C TYR A 191 -13.83 -2.52 1.94
N THR A 192 -13.86 -2.09 3.20
CA THR A 192 -14.19 -0.72 3.61
C THR A 192 -13.05 -0.17 4.47
N ALA A 193 -12.86 1.14 4.49
CA ALA A 193 -11.85 1.80 5.32
C ALA A 193 -12.50 2.87 6.18
N PHE A 194 -12.11 2.92 7.45
CA PHE A 194 -12.43 3.99 8.38
C PHE A 194 -11.12 4.70 8.72
N ALA A 195 -11.09 6.03 8.65
CA ALA A 195 -9.92 6.82 8.98
C ALA A 195 -10.33 8.00 9.87
N ILE A 196 -9.46 8.37 10.81
CA ILE A 196 -9.66 9.57 11.63
C ILE A 196 -9.30 10.78 10.78
N ASN A 197 -10.26 11.68 10.58
CA ASN A 197 -9.98 13.01 10.04
C ASN A 197 -9.35 13.86 11.16
N GLY A 198 -8.25 14.56 10.85
CA GLY A 198 -7.45 15.33 11.82
C GLY A 198 -8.19 16.47 12.51
N GLU A 199 -9.43 16.77 12.13
CA GLU A 199 -10.32 17.70 12.84
C GLU A 199 -10.94 17.05 14.09
N ARG A 200 -10.12 16.76 15.10
CA ARG A 200 -10.64 16.75 16.48
C ARG A 200 -10.77 18.21 16.90
N HIS A 201 -12.01 18.68 17.02
CA HIS A 201 -12.37 19.97 17.61
C HIS A 201 -11.50 20.30 18.83
N MET A 202 -10.57 21.25 18.67
CA MET A 202 -10.17 22.12 19.79
C MET A 202 -11.33 23.08 20.01
N ASN A 203 -12.38 22.61 20.69
CA ASN A 203 -13.38 23.45 21.33
C ASN A 203 -13.91 22.65 22.52
N SER A 204 -13.22 22.75 23.66
CA SER A 204 -13.88 22.64 24.96
C SER A 204 -14.16 24.06 25.45
N PRO A 205 -15.35 24.34 26.02
CA PRO A 205 -15.57 25.55 26.81
C PRO A 205 -14.68 25.59 28.06
#